data_AF-A0A6N9P4P1-F1
#
_entry.id   AF-A0A6N9P4P1-F1
#
_cell.length_a   1.000
_cell.length_b   1.000
_cell.length_c   1.000
_cell.angle_alpha   90.00
_cell.angle_beta   90.00
_cell.angle_gamma   90.00
#
_symmetry.space_group_name_H-M   'P 1'
#
loop_
_entity.id
_entity.type
_entity.pdbx_description
1 polymer ?
#
loop_
_entity_poly.entity_id
_entity_poly.type
_entity_poly.pdbx_seq_one_letter_code
_entity_poly.pdbx_strand_id
1 'polypeptide(L)'
;MNLFQSFYVKPAANELVETTVHIQPDPRPALLGTVLSGRKPVQDALVAVYLSGGQDAPDQPVGSLYTDELGHFAFGPLEPQKLYQVRVFKASPSTRSLELADE
;
A
#
# COMPACT_ATOMS: atom_id res chain seq x y z
N MET A 1 11.18 7.08 -17.41
CA MET A 1 10.75 7.92 -16.29
C MET A 1 11.25 7.25 -15.02
N ASN A 2 12.27 7.80 -14.35
CA ASN A 2 12.86 7.17 -13.17
C ASN A 2 12.06 7.57 -11.93
N LEU A 3 11.18 6.66 -11.49
CA LEU A 3 10.28 6.81 -10.35
C LEU A 3 10.98 6.58 -9.00
N PHE A 4 12.21 6.05 -9.04
CA PHE A 4 13.07 5.91 -7.88
C PHE A 4 14.52 6.14 -8.31
N GLN A 5 15.34 6.60 -7.37
CA GLN A 5 16.79 6.71 -7.54
C GLN A 5 17.47 6.03 -6.37
N SER A 6 18.35 5.10 -6.69
CA SER A 6 19.14 4.35 -5.70
C SER A 6 20.60 4.72 -5.87
N PHE A 7 21.31 4.86 -4.77
CA PHE A 7 22.76 5.06 -4.74
C PHE A 7 23.35 4.36 -3.52
N TYR A 8 24.57 3.88 -3.66
CA TYR A 8 25.34 3.27 -2.58
C TYR A 8 26.41 4.26 -2.14
N VAL A 9 26.65 4.37 -0.83
CA VAL A 9 27.69 5.23 -0.26
C VAL A 9 28.55 4.41 0.72
N LYS A 10 29.87 4.54 0.62
CA LYS A 10 30.85 3.85 1.49
C LYS A 10 32.00 4.83 1.84
N PRO A 11 31.80 5.73 2.81
CA PRO A 11 32.80 6.74 3.16
C PRO A 11 33.96 6.18 4.00
N ALA A 12 35.09 6.87 3.98
CA ALA A 12 36.30 6.59 4.77
C ALA A 12 36.38 7.41 6.07
N ALA A 13 37.43 7.18 6.89
CA ALA A 13 37.64 7.93 8.13
C ALA A 13 37.85 9.43 7.85
N ASN A 14 37.09 10.27 8.55
CA ASN A 14 37.07 11.74 8.41
C ASN A 14 36.52 12.27 7.07
N GLU A 15 35.76 11.46 6.32
CA GLU A 15 35.13 11.89 5.07
C GLU A 15 33.71 12.46 5.30
N LEU A 16 33.42 13.60 4.67
CA LEU A 16 32.08 14.19 4.59
C LEU A 16 31.56 14.00 3.16
N VAL A 17 30.44 13.30 3.01
CA VAL A 17 29.79 13.09 1.70
C VAL A 17 28.51 13.91 1.66
N GLU A 18 28.56 15.04 0.97
CA GLU A 18 27.37 15.84 0.65
C GLU A 18 26.69 15.32 -0.61
N THR A 19 25.36 15.26 -0.60
CA THR A 19 24.58 14.85 -1.76
C THR A 19 23.24 15.58 -1.81
N THR A 20 22.77 15.84 -3.03
CA THR A 20 21.42 16.36 -3.30
C THR A 20 20.76 15.44 -4.31
N VAL A 21 19.63 14.84 -3.93
CA VAL A 21 18.87 13.92 -4.78
C VAL A 21 17.62 14.63 -5.28
N HIS A 22 17.54 14.82 -6.61
CA HIS A 22 16.37 15.37 -7.27
C HIS A 22 15.50 14.25 -7.83
N ILE A 23 14.43 13.91 -7.12
CA ILE A 23 13.38 13.02 -7.62
C ILE A 23 12.35 13.81 -8.41
N GLN A 24 11.90 13.28 -9.54
CA GLN A 24 10.76 13.86 -10.25
C GLN A 24 9.46 13.51 -9.50
N PRO A 25 8.47 14.43 -9.46
CA PRO A 25 7.14 14.10 -8.96
C PRO A 25 6.57 12.89 -9.73
N ASP A 26 6.10 11.87 -9.01
CA ASP A 26 5.36 10.77 -9.63
C ASP A 26 3.99 11.31 -10.08
N PRO A 27 3.67 11.29 -11.40
CA PRO A 27 2.38 11.77 -11.87
C PRO A 27 1.23 10.82 -11.53
N ARG A 28 1.53 9.61 -11.05
CA ARG A 28 0.51 8.61 -10.73
C ARG A 28 -0.18 8.95 -9.41
N PRO A 29 -1.53 8.92 -9.38
CA PRO A 29 -2.27 9.18 -8.14
C PRO A 29 -1.98 8.11 -7.08
N ALA A 30 -2.20 8.48 -5.83
CA ALA A 30 -2.21 7.55 -4.70
C ALA A 30 -3.52 7.71 -3.92
N LEU A 31 -4.00 6.61 -3.35
CA LEU A 31 -5.11 6.61 -2.41
C LEU A 31 -4.56 6.74 -1.00
N LEU A 32 -4.91 7.84 -0.34
CA LEU A 32 -4.59 8.09 1.06
C LEU A 32 -5.87 8.04 1.87
N GLY A 33 -5.84 7.49 3.07
CA GLY A 33 -7.01 7.46 3.93
C GLY A 33 -6.72 7.09 5.37
N THR A 34 -7.78 7.16 6.17
CA THR A 34 -7.77 6.82 7.58
C THR A 34 -8.92 5.87 7.88
N VAL A 35 -8.64 4.75 8.54
CA VAL A 35 -9.65 3.81 9.00
C VAL A 35 -10.03 4.13 10.44
N LEU A 36 -11.31 4.42 10.65
CA LEU A 36 -11.87 4.76 11.96
C LEU A 36 -12.97 3.78 12.36
N SER A 37 -12.99 3.38 13.63
CA SER A 37 -14.10 2.69 14.27
C SER A 37 -14.84 3.72 15.13
N GLY A 38 -15.85 4.37 14.56
CA GLY A 38 -16.44 5.58 15.13
C GLY A 38 -15.47 6.75 15.02
N ARG A 39 -15.00 7.28 16.16
CA ARG A 39 -13.97 8.35 16.20
C ARG A 39 -12.57 7.84 16.52
N LYS A 40 -12.39 6.54 16.74
CA LYS A 40 -11.10 5.95 17.13
C LYS A 40 -10.37 5.41 15.90
N PRO A 41 -9.09 5.73 15.71
CA PRO A 41 -8.22 5.04 14.77
C PRO A 41 -8.26 3.53 14.93
N VAL A 42 -8.16 2.82 13.80
CA VAL A 42 -8.02 1.37 13.78
C VAL A 42 -6.65 1.03 13.24
N GLN A 43 -5.77 0.60 14.12
CA GLN A 43 -4.50 -0.03 13.77
C GLN A 43 -4.73 -1.42 13.18
N ASP A 44 -3.85 -1.86 12.29
CA ASP A 44 -3.82 -3.21 11.71
C ASP A 44 -5.12 -3.61 10.98
N ALA A 45 -5.88 -2.64 10.47
CA ALA A 45 -6.98 -2.94 9.55
C ALA A 45 -6.42 -3.26 8.17
N LEU A 46 -6.87 -4.38 7.59
CA LEU A 46 -6.50 -4.79 6.24
C LEU A 46 -7.23 -3.92 5.22
N VAL A 47 -6.48 -3.21 4.40
CA VAL A 47 -6.98 -2.48 3.23
C VAL A 47 -6.57 -3.25 1.99
N ALA A 48 -7.53 -3.87 1.31
CA ALA A 48 -7.32 -4.60 0.06
C ALA A 48 -7.86 -3.79 -1.13
N VAL A 49 -7.04 -3.63 -2.17
CA VAL A 49 -7.34 -2.82 -3.35
C VAL A 49 -7.40 -3.70 -4.58
N TYR A 50 -8.47 -3.54 -5.36
CA TYR A 50 -8.74 -4.27 -6.58
C TYR A 50 -8.96 -3.28 -7.73
N LEU A 51 -8.40 -3.58 -8.90
CA LEU A 51 -8.74 -2.90 -10.15
C LEU A 51 -10.10 -3.43 -10.61
N SER A 52 -11.06 -2.54 -10.81
CA SER A 52 -12.41 -2.99 -11.15
C SER A 52 -12.50 -3.47 -12.59
N GLY A 53 -13.08 -4.65 -12.77
CA GLY A 53 -13.39 -5.22 -14.09
C GLY A 53 -14.66 -4.63 -14.73
N GLY A 54 -15.39 -3.77 -14.01
CA GLY A 54 -16.71 -3.30 -14.42
C GLY A 54 -17.78 -4.38 -14.21
N GLN A 55 -18.86 -4.34 -15.00
CA GLN A 55 -19.94 -5.33 -14.87
C GLN A 55 -19.62 -6.68 -15.53
N ASP A 56 -18.69 -6.70 -16.49
CA ASP A 56 -18.45 -7.85 -17.36
C ASP A 56 -17.28 -8.73 -16.94
N ALA A 57 -16.51 -8.33 -15.91
CA ALA A 57 -15.33 -9.04 -15.46
C ALA A 57 -15.13 -8.96 -13.94
N PRO A 58 -14.55 -9.99 -13.32
CA PRO A 58 -14.21 -9.94 -11.90
C PRO A 58 -13.16 -8.86 -11.62
N ASP A 59 -13.26 -8.23 -10.45
CA ASP A 59 -12.25 -7.30 -9.96
C ASP A 59 -10.90 -8.02 -9.75
N GLN A 60 -9.82 -7.41 -10.23
CA GLN A 60 -8.47 -7.99 -10.16
C GLN A 60 -7.73 -7.48 -8.93
N PRO A 61 -7.15 -8.35 -8.08
CA PRO A 61 -6.39 -7.90 -6.92
C PRO A 61 -5.12 -7.16 -7.36
N VAL A 62 -4.89 -5.97 -6.79
CA VAL A 62 -3.72 -5.13 -7.09
C VAL A 62 -2.75 -5.12 -5.92
N GLY A 63 -3.26 -5.18 -4.70
CA GLY A 63 -2.45 -5.29 -3.51
C GLY A 63 -3.23 -5.06 -2.23
N SER A 64 -2.51 -5.13 -1.12
CA SER A 64 -3.07 -4.87 0.20
C SER A 64 -2.02 -4.32 1.15
N LEU A 65 -2.46 -3.53 2.12
CA LEU A 65 -1.65 -3.10 3.26
C LEU A 65 -2.46 -3.10 4.55
N TYR A 66 -1.76 -2.91 5.66
CA TYR A 66 -2.36 -2.71 6.97
C TYR A 66 -2.21 -1.24 7.39
N THR A 67 -3.20 -0.73 8.12
CA THR A 67 -3.15 0.63 8.66
C THR A 67 -2.16 0.76 9.82
N ASP A 68 -1.55 1.93 9.94
CA ASP A 68 -0.62 2.25 11.05
C ASP A 68 -1.35 2.49 12.40
N GLU A 69 -0.59 2.82 13.45
CA GLU A 69 -1.12 3.12 14.80
C GLU A 69 -2.15 4.26 14.83
N LEU A 70 -2.11 5.16 13.84
CA LEU A 70 -3.05 6.27 13.67
C LEU A 70 -4.19 5.92 12.70
N GLY A 71 -4.26 4.67 12.27
CA GLY A 71 -5.25 4.19 11.31
C GLY A 71 -5.00 4.66 9.89
N HIS A 72 -3.85 5.24 9.58
CA HIS A 72 -3.54 5.74 8.24
C HIS A 72 -3.12 4.64 7.30
N PHE A 73 -3.43 4.83 6.03
CA PHE A 73 -2.93 4.00 4.96
C PHE A 73 -2.61 4.86 3.74
N ALA A 74 -1.60 4.44 2.99
CA ALA A 74 -1.27 4.99 1.67
C ALA A 74 -1.11 3.82 0.70
N PHE A 75 -1.91 3.81 -0.36
CA PHE A 75 -1.84 2.83 -1.42
C PHE A 75 -1.61 3.51 -2.75
N GLY A 76 -0.54 3.12 -3.41
CA GLY A 76 -0.18 3.62 -4.72
C GLY A 76 1.17 3.07 -5.12
N PRO A 77 1.66 3.46 -6.30
CA PRO A 77 1.01 4.31 -7.30
C PRO A 77 -0.20 3.63 -7.98
N LEU A 78 -1.25 4.40 -8.31
CA LEU A 78 -2.42 3.96 -9.06
C LEU A 78 -2.34 4.42 -10.52
N GLU A 79 -3.06 3.73 -11.41
CA GLU A 79 -3.19 4.18 -12.80
C GLU A 79 -4.25 5.29 -12.92
N PRO A 80 -3.95 6.41 -13.62
CA PRO A 80 -4.93 7.45 -13.89
C PRO A 80 -6.16 6.91 -14.63
N GLN A 81 -7.34 7.44 -14.30
CA GLN A 81 -8.62 7.14 -14.97
C GLN A 81 -9.10 5.68 -14.87
N LYS A 82 -8.45 4.85 -14.03
CA LYS A 82 -8.94 3.52 -13.70
C LYS A 82 -9.85 3.55 -12.47
N LEU A 83 -10.83 2.66 -12.45
CA LEU A 83 -11.73 2.48 -11.30
C LEU A 83 -11.17 1.39 -10.39
N TYR A 84 -11.08 1.66 -9.09
CA TYR A 84 -10.62 0.70 -8.09
C TYR A 84 -11.71 0.44 -7.05
N GLN A 85 -11.85 -0.82 -6.65
CA GLN A 85 -12.62 -1.21 -5.47
C GLN A 85 -11.67 -1.34 -4.27
N VAL A 86 -12.04 -0.72 -3.15
CA VAL A 86 -11.28 -0.78 -1.90
C VAL A 86 -12.12 -1.46 -0.85
N ARG A 87 -11.59 -2.53 -0.26
CA ARG A 87 -12.23 -3.27 0.83
C ARG A 87 -11.40 -3.10 2.10
N VAL A 88 -12.06 -2.68 3.18
CA VAL A 88 -11.42 -2.49 4.48
C VAL A 88 -11.98 -3.50 5.45
N PHE A 89 -11.10 -4.32 6.01
CA PHE A 89 -11.43 -5.31 7.03
C PHE A 89 -10.80 -4.88 8.33
N LYS A 90 -11.63 -4.63 9.35
CA LYS A 90 -11.13 -4.49 10.72
C LYS A 90 -10.48 -5.80 11.13
N ALA A 91 -9.34 -5.74 11.81
CA ALA A 91 -8.78 -6.91 12.48
C ALA A 91 -9.84 -7.53 13.40
N SER A 92 -10.52 -8.56 12.91
CA SER A 92 -11.31 -9.48 13.71
C SER A 92 -10.55 -10.80 13.62
N PRO A 93 -9.99 -11.31 14.72
CA PRO A 93 -9.20 -12.52 14.67
C PRO A 93 -10.13 -13.70 14.40
N SER A 94 -10.17 -14.14 13.14
CA SER A 94 -10.02 -15.56 12.74
C SER A 94 -10.24 -15.70 11.23
N THR A 95 -9.15 -15.74 10.47
CA THR A 95 -9.18 -16.25 9.09
C THR A 95 -8.40 -17.55 9.05
N ARG A 96 -9.11 -18.67 8.87
CA ARG A 96 -8.57 -20.01 8.62
C ARG A 96 -9.00 -20.41 7.21
N SER A 97 -8.05 -20.84 6.38
CA SER A 97 -8.37 -21.70 5.24
C SER A 97 -8.19 -23.16 5.67
N LEU A 98 -9.13 -24.01 5.27
CA LEU A 98 -9.29 -25.38 5.75
C LEU A 98 -8.54 -26.32 4.81
N GLU A 99 -7.58 -27.08 5.34
CA GLU A 99 -6.97 -28.23 4.65
C GLU A 99 -6.94 -29.40 5.66
N LEU A 100 -7.57 -30.52 5.30
CA LEU A 100 -7.31 -31.79 5.95
C LEU A 100 -6.02 -32.35 5.33
N ALA A 101 -5.11 -32.85 6.17
CA ALA A 101 -4.00 -33.66 5.69
C ALA A 101 -4.58 -34.94 5.07
N ASP A 102 -4.24 -35.22 3.81
CA ASP A 102 -4.59 -36.49 3.16
C ASP A 102 -4.01 -37.67 3.98
N GLU A 103 -4.80 -38.73 4.20
CA GLU A 103 -4.30 -40.06 4.62
C GLU A 103 -3.79 -40.87 3.42
#